data_AF-A0A2V8UUT4-F1
#
_entry.id   AF-A0A2V8UUT4-F1
#
_cell.length_a   1.000
_cell.length_b   1.000
_cell.length_c   1.000
_cell.angle_alpha   90.00
_cell.angle_beta   90.00
_cell.angle_gamma   90.00
#
_symmetry.space_group_name_H-M   'P 1'
#
loop_
_entity.id
_entity.type
_entity.pdbx_description
1 polymer ?
#
loop_
_entity_poly.entity_id
_entity_poly.type
_entity_poly.pdbx_seq_one_letter_code
_entity_poly.pdbx_strand_id
1 'polypeptide(L)'
;MVPQGIRLNDCLFSEPTRFADWKVPKYAGLFVILVKDANWVPKPYQPLYFGDFGNNTPDVPLKHALLPGGASDDTLLISLLPMPFSTTAQRWALRNELMWAYNPPWQTGEVRPAGTGLANQLGGAD
;
A
#
# COMPACT_ATOMS: atom_id res chain seq x y z
N MET A 1 -17.58 19.04 -8.95
CA MET A 1 -17.45 17.56 -8.95
C MET A 1 -16.67 17.17 -7.71
N VAL A 2 -17.27 16.40 -6.80
CA VAL A 2 -16.56 15.87 -5.63
C VAL A 2 -15.63 14.76 -6.14
N PRO A 3 -14.34 14.74 -5.81
CA PRO A 3 -13.49 13.61 -6.18
C PRO A 3 -14.08 12.32 -5.60
N GLN A 4 -14.43 11.38 -6.49
CA GLN A 4 -15.08 10.12 -6.11
C GLN A 4 -14.14 9.16 -5.35
N GLY A 5 -12.86 9.49 -5.30
CA GLY A 5 -11.81 8.76 -4.60
C GLY A 5 -11.94 8.72 -3.08
N ILE A 6 -11.15 7.85 -2.45
CA ILE A 6 -11.07 7.75 -0.99
C ILE A 6 -9.97 8.68 -0.49
N ARG A 7 -10.31 9.51 0.49
CA ARG A 7 -9.33 10.36 1.16
C ARG A 7 -8.84 9.66 2.43
N LEU A 8 -7.55 9.37 2.48
CA LEU A 8 -6.85 8.86 3.66
C LEU A 8 -5.79 9.89 4.02
N ASN A 9 -5.92 10.53 5.18
CA ASN A 9 -5.20 11.76 5.52
C ASN A 9 -5.29 12.82 4.39
N ASP A 10 -4.14 13.30 3.91
CA ASP A 10 -4.02 14.24 2.79
C ASP A 10 -3.83 13.57 1.44
N CYS A 11 -3.92 12.24 1.40
CA CYS A 11 -3.83 11.47 0.17
C CYS A 11 -5.21 11.20 -0.42
N LEU A 12 -5.41 11.61 -1.66
CA LEU A 12 -6.59 11.24 -2.44
C LEU A 12 -6.28 10.01 -3.28
N PHE A 13 -6.73 8.85 -2.81
CA PHE A 13 -6.71 7.63 -3.58
C PHE A 13 -7.85 7.60 -4.60
N SER A 14 -7.70 6.82 -5.66
CA SER A 14 -8.70 6.60 -6.71
C SER A 14 -9.99 5.97 -6.19
N GLU A 15 -11.00 5.85 -7.06
CA GLU A 15 -12.22 5.14 -6.70
C GLU A 15 -11.91 3.66 -6.40
N PRO A 16 -12.43 3.11 -5.29
CA PRO A 16 -12.21 1.70 -4.96
C PRO A 16 -12.80 0.79 -6.05
N THR A 17 -11.97 -0.11 -6.56
CA THR A 17 -12.33 -1.14 -7.54
C THR A 17 -12.25 -2.51 -6.90
N ARG A 18 -12.84 -3.54 -7.49
CA ARG A 18 -12.74 -4.90 -6.95
C ARG A 18 -11.30 -5.38 -7.01
N PHE A 19 -10.83 -5.99 -5.93
CA PHE A 19 -9.49 -6.58 -5.88
C PHE A 19 -9.31 -7.70 -6.93
N ALA A 20 -10.39 -8.43 -7.25
CA ALA A 20 -10.43 -9.45 -8.30
C ALA A 20 -10.04 -8.94 -9.68
N ASP A 21 -10.44 -7.71 -10.01
CA ASP A 21 -10.23 -7.12 -11.33
C ASP A 21 -8.90 -6.35 -11.40
N TRP A 22 -8.16 -6.31 -10.30
CA TRP A 22 -6.97 -5.48 -10.19
C TRP A 22 -5.79 -6.05 -10.98
N LYS A 23 -5.06 -5.13 -11.61
CA LYS A 23 -3.81 -5.35 -12.33
C LYS A 23 -2.80 -4.30 -11.88
N VAL A 24 -1.56 -4.73 -11.69
CA VAL A 24 -0.47 -3.82 -11.28
C VAL A 24 -0.28 -2.74 -12.36
N PRO A 25 -0.37 -1.45 -12.01
CA PRO A 25 -0.18 -0.38 -12.98
C PRO A 25 1.29 -0.26 -13.43
N LYS A 26 1.52 0.26 -14.65
CA LYS A 26 2.87 0.49 -15.23
C LYS A 26 3.59 1.74 -14.68
N TYR A 27 3.12 2.29 -13.58
CA TYR A 27 3.67 3.48 -12.92
C TYR A 27 3.97 3.16 -11.47
N ALA A 28 4.71 4.01 -10.77
CA ALA A 28 4.93 3.87 -9.34
C ALA A 28 3.80 4.50 -8.51
N GLY A 29 3.47 3.91 -7.37
CA GLY A 29 2.40 4.41 -6.50
C GLY A 29 2.21 3.58 -5.24
N LEU A 30 1.20 3.96 -4.47
CA LEU A 30 0.70 3.19 -3.33
C LEU A 30 -0.66 2.58 -3.67
N PHE A 31 -0.95 1.42 -3.11
CA PHE A 31 -2.29 0.84 -3.12
C PHE A 31 -2.74 0.60 -1.70
N VAL A 32 -4.05 0.64 -1.49
CA VAL A 32 -4.70 0.26 -0.25
C VAL A 32 -5.77 -0.79 -0.54
N ILE A 33 -5.73 -1.89 0.18
CA ILE A 33 -6.79 -2.89 0.23
C ILE A 33 -7.76 -2.46 1.32
N LEU A 34 -9.04 -2.47 0.98
CA LEU A 34 -10.13 -1.94 1.78
C LEU A 34 -11.25 -2.97 1.85
N VAL A 35 -12.05 -2.89 2.90
CA VAL A 35 -13.34 -3.57 2.99
C VAL A 35 -14.42 -2.54 3.29
N LYS A 36 -15.65 -2.82 2.85
CA LYS A 36 -16.80 -2.03 3.27
C LYS A 36 -17.11 -2.31 4.74
N ASP A 37 -17.01 -1.30 5.58
CA ASP A 37 -17.43 -1.33 6.98
C ASP A 37 -18.29 -0.11 7.27
N ALA A 38 -19.56 -0.33 7.59
CA ALA A 38 -20.53 0.73 7.86
C ALA A 38 -20.19 1.54 9.12
N ASN A 39 -19.37 0.99 10.02
CA ASN A 39 -18.92 1.68 11.22
C ASN A 39 -17.73 2.61 10.96
N TRP A 40 -17.12 2.54 9.77
CA TRP A 40 -15.99 3.38 9.42
C TRP A 40 -16.43 4.75 8.91
N VAL A 41 -15.88 5.81 9.50
CA VAL A 41 -16.16 7.22 9.15
C VAL A 41 -14.87 7.92 8.71
N PRO A 42 -14.93 8.89 7.77
CA PRO A 42 -16.12 9.50 7.15
C PRO A 42 -16.70 8.73 5.95
N LYS A 43 -15.96 7.79 5.37
CA LYS A 43 -16.48 6.87 4.35
C LYS A 43 -16.44 5.44 4.88
N PRO A 44 -17.40 4.57 4.53
CA PRO A 44 -17.51 3.21 5.04
C PRO A 44 -16.50 2.26 4.38
N TYR A 45 -15.22 2.64 4.39
CA TYR A 45 -14.11 1.89 3.81
C TYR A 45 -12.99 1.80 4.83
N GLN A 46 -12.86 0.64 5.46
CA GLN A 46 -11.80 0.36 6.40
C GLN A 46 -10.55 -0.11 5.64
N PRO A 47 -9.38 0.53 5.84
CA PRO A 47 -8.11 0.07 5.29
C PRO A 47 -7.64 -1.19 6.01
N LEU A 48 -7.38 -2.24 5.22
CA LEU A 48 -6.89 -3.53 5.69
C LEU A 48 -5.39 -3.68 5.48
N TYR A 49 -4.86 -3.11 4.39
CA TYR A 49 -3.45 -3.21 4.00
C TYR A 49 -3.06 -2.05 3.09
N PHE A 50 -1.88 -1.49 3.29
CA PHE A 50 -1.21 -0.53 2.41
C PHE A 50 0.02 -1.19 1.79
N GLY A 51 0.17 -1.09 0.48
CA GLY A 51 1.36 -1.53 -0.23
C GLY A 51 1.87 -0.47 -1.20
N ASP A 52 3.07 -0.68 -1.70
CA ASP A 52 3.64 0.13 -2.78
C ASP A 52 3.91 -0.73 -4.02
N PHE A 53 3.96 -0.06 -5.16
CA PHE A 53 4.33 -0.64 -6.45
C PHE A 53 5.23 0.34 -7.20
N GLY A 54 6.09 -0.18 -8.06
CA GLY A 54 7.08 0.61 -8.78
C GLY A 54 7.42 0.02 -10.14
N ASN A 55 8.20 0.77 -10.93
CA ASN A 55 8.59 0.35 -12.27
C ASN A 55 9.39 -0.97 -12.30
N ASN A 56 9.96 -1.38 -11.16
CA ASN A 56 10.78 -2.58 -11.01
C ASN A 56 10.13 -3.64 -10.09
N THR A 57 8.90 -3.44 -9.60
CA THR A 57 8.27 -4.48 -8.78
C THR A 57 7.91 -5.66 -9.68
N PRO A 58 8.38 -6.89 -9.37
CA PRO A 58 7.96 -8.07 -10.10
C PRO A 58 6.44 -8.18 -10.05
N ASP A 59 5.84 -8.69 -11.13
CA ASP A 59 4.40 -9.00 -11.24
C ASP A 59 4.11 -10.20 -10.31
N VAL A 60 4.21 -9.96 -9.01
CA VAL A 60 3.84 -10.94 -8.00
C VAL A 60 2.32 -10.88 -7.95
N PRO A 61 1.62 -12.02 -8.13
CA PRO A 61 0.19 -12.06 -7.93
C PRO A 61 -0.10 -11.83 -6.45
N LEU A 62 -0.25 -10.55 -6.09
CA LEU A 62 -0.59 -10.04 -4.76
C LEU A 62 -1.83 -10.73 -4.16
N LYS A 63 -2.66 -11.32 -5.02
CA LYS A 63 -3.84 -12.13 -4.71
C LYS A 63 -3.56 -13.34 -3.81
N HIS A 64 -2.39 -13.96 -3.91
CA HIS A 64 -2.07 -15.16 -3.12
C HIS A 64 -1.21 -14.90 -1.89
N ALA A 65 -0.44 -13.81 -1.88
CA ALA A 65 0.55 -13.54 -0.83
C ALA A 65 0.02 -12.68 0.32
N LEU A 66 -0.98 -11.82 0.08
CA LEU A 66 -1.44 -10.83 1.07
C LEU A 66 -2.73 -11.19 1.79
N LEU A 67 -3.45 -12.22 1.36
CA LEU A 67 -4.72 -12.61 1.97
C LEU A 67 -4.50 -13.64 3.07
N PRO A 68 -4.69 -13.30 4.36
CA PRO A 68 -4.66 -14.30 5.41
C PRO A 68 -5.82 -15.29 5.22
N GLY A 69 -5.48 -16.54 4.87
CA GLY A 69 -6.29 -17.74 5.14
C GLY A 69 -7.76 -17.73 4.71
N GLY A 70 -8.12 -17.14 3.57
CA GLY A 70 -9.47 -17.28 3.00
C GLY A 70 -10.38 -16.04 3.05
N ALA A 71 -9.81 -14.83 3.18
CA ALA A 71 -10.57 -13.62 2.86
C ALA A 71 -11.08 -13.71 1.40
N SER A 72 -12.41 -13.73 1.23
CA SER A 72 -13.03 -13.86 -0.08
C SER A 72 -12.77 -12.60 -0.90
N ASP A 73 -12.13 -12.77 -2.05
CA ASP A 73 -11.70 -11.71 -2.97
C ASP A 73 -12.86 -10.77 -3.39
N ASP A 74 -14.10 -11.28 -3.37
CA ASP A 74 -15.34 -10.60 -3.76
C ASP A 74 -15.73 -9.39 -2.89
N THR A 75 -15.33 -9.36 -1.62
CA THR A 75 -15.66 -8.23 -0.71
C THR A 75 -14.53 -7.21 -0.60
N LEU A 76 -13.36 -7.53 -1.16
CA LEU A 76 -12.17 -6.71 -1.08
C LEU A 76 -12.15 -5.69 -2.20
N LEU A 77 -11.82 -4.47 -1.81
CA LEU A 77 -11.68 -3.34 -2.69
C LEU A 77 -10.23 -2.88 -2.69
N ILE A 78 -9.78 -2.35 -3.81
CA ILE A 78 -8.47 -1.74 -3.95
C ILE A 78 -8.58 -0.34 -4.49
N SER A 79 -7.80 0.56 -3.91
CA SER A 79 -7.72 1.95 -4.31
C SER A 79 -6.25 2.35 -4.44
N LEU A 80 -5.94 3.19 -5.42
CA LEU A 80 -4.58 3.52 -5.84
C LEU A 80 -4.29 5.00 -5.64
N LEU A 81 -3.07 5.30 -5.19
CA LEU A 81 -2.47 6.63 -5.16
C LEU A 81 -1.29 6.65 -6.15
N PRO A 82 -1.48 7.21 -7.36
CA PRO A 82 -0.39 7.36 -8.32
C PRO A 82 0.71 8.28 -7.77
N MET A 83 1.96 7.83 -7.85
CA MET A 83 3.15 8.60 -7.47
C MET A 83 4.26 8.42 -8.51
N PRO A 84 4.03 8.80 -9.78
CA PRO A 84 4.89 8.42 -10.92
C PRO A 84 6.33 8.95 -10.82
N PHE A 85 6.57 10.01 -10.05
CA PHE A 85 7.88 10.62 -9.86
C PHE A 85 8.50 10.33 -8.48
N SER A 86 7.90 9.42 -7.72
CA SER A 86 8.37 9.09 -6.37
C SER A 86 9.52 8.07 -6.38
N THR A 87 10.42 8.21 -5.42
CA THR A 87 11.40 7.18 -5.09
C THR A 87 10.76 6.09 -4.21
N THR A 88 11.37 4.90 -4.17
CA THR A 88 10.94 3.83 -3.26
C THR A 88 10.96 4.29 -1.79
N ALA A 89 11.94 5.11 -1.40
CA ALA A 89 12.00 5.66 -0.04
C ALA A 89 10.83 6.60 0.27
N GLN A 90 10.42 7.44 -0.68
CA GLN A 90 9.26 8.34 -0.51
C GLN A 90 7.95 7.54 -0.38
N ARG A 91 7.76 6.52 -1.22
CA ARG A 91 6.58 5.64 -1.13
C ARG A 91 6.55 4.89 0.20
N TRP A 92 7.70 4.36 0.63
CA TRP A 92 7.82 3.64 1.89
C TRP A 92 7.53 4.54 3.11
N ALA A 93 8.06 5.76 3.12
CA ALA A 93 7.78 6.73 4.18
C ALA A 93 6.28 7.05 4.29
N LEU A 94 5.64 7.39 3.16
CA LEU A 94 4.21 7.70 3.12
C LEU A 94 3.34 6.49 3.48
N ARG A 95 3.70 5.30 2.99
CA ARG A 95 3.05 4.05 3.36
C ARG A 95 3.08 3.83 4.87
N ASN A 96 4.22 4.05 5.51
CA ASN A 96 4.34 3.92 6.95
C ASN A 96 3.49 4.95 7.69
N GLU A 97 3.49 6.21 7.26
CA GLU A 97 2.63 7.24 7.88
C GLU A 97 1.15 6.83 7.84
N LEU A 98 0.69 6.28 6.71
CA LEU A 98 -0.67 5.75 6.58
C LEU A 98 -0.89 4.52 7.48
N MET A 99 0.07 3.60 7.53
CA MET A 99 0.01 2.43 8.40
C MET A 99 -0.09 2.84 9.88
N TRP A 100 0.71 3.82 10.32
CA TRP A 100 0.65 4.37 11.68
C TRP A 100 -0.68 5.06 11.98
N ALA A 101 -1.22 5.83 11.03
CA ALA A 101 -2.47 6.56 11.23
C ALA A 101 -3.71 5.64 11.29
N TYR A 102 -3.70 4.55 10.53
CA TYR A 102 -4.89 3.70 10.34
C TYR A 102 -4.80 2.34 11.03
N ASN A 103 -3.63 1.94 11.52
CA ASN A 103 -3.37 0.65 12.17
C ASN A 103 -4.03 -0.55 11.45
N PRO A 104 -3.66 -0.81 10.18
CA PRO A 104 -4.30 -1.81 9.34
C PRO A 104 -4.10 -3.23 9.89
N PRO A 105 -5.17 -4.03 10.04
CA PRO A 105 -5.12 -5.33 10.71
C PRO A 105 -4.26 -6.37 9.99
N TRP A 106 -4.01 -6.24 8.68
CA TRP A 106 -3.19 -7.20 7.93
C TRP A 106 -1.70 -6.84 7.87
N GLN A 107 -1.28 -5.74 8.52
CA GLN A 107 0.14 -5.34 8.56
C GLN A 107 0.73 -5.30 9.97
N THR A 108 0.02 -5.83 10.96
CA THR A 108 0.49 -5.98 12.34
C THR A 108 1.59 -7.05 12.40
N GLY A 109 2.81 -6.70 11.97
CA GLY A 109 3.96 -7.60 11.99
C GLY A 109 5.03 -7.38 10.92
N GLU A 110 4.85 -6.42 10.00
CA GLU A 110 5.83 -6.19 8.94
C GLU A 110 7.09 -5.49 9.48
N VAL A 111 8.11 -6.27 9.82
CA VAL A 111 9.44 -5.78 10.22
C VAL A 111 10.21 -5.32 8.98
N ARG A 112 10.68 -4.07 9.05
CA ARG A 112 11.67 -3.38 8.21
C ARG A 112 12.41 -4.33 7.24
N PRO A 113 12.33 -4.20 5.90
CA PRO A 113 13.41 -4.70 5.08
C PRO A 113 14.65 -3.90 5.50
N ALA A 114 15.65 -4.58 6.06
CA ALA A 114 16.91 -3.97 6.42
C ALA A 114 17.44 -3.26 5.18
N GLY A 115 17.35 -1.92 5.18
CA GLY A 115 17.97 -1.11 4.17
C GLY A 115 19.43 -1.54 4.11
N THR A 116 19.85 -2.00 2.94
CA THR A 116 21.23 -2.35 2.66
C THR A 116 22.06 -1.10 2.85
N GLY A 117 22.56 -0.91 4.08
CA GLY A 117 23.56 0.09 4.41
C GLY A 117 24.87 -0.33 3.77
N LEU A 118 25.02 -0.06 2.47
CA LEU A 118 26.32 0.04 1.84
C LEU A 118 26.95 1.37 2.28
N ALA A 119 27.43 1.42 3.52
CA ALA A 119 28.31 2.47 3.99
C ALA A 119 29.21 1.91 5.10
N ASN A 120 30.52 2.08 4.90
CA ASN A 120 31.61 1.85 5.84
C ASN A 120 32.22 0.44 5.90
N GLN A 121 32.91 0.05 4.83
CA GLN A 121 34.23 -0.60 4.99
C GLN A 121 35.17 -0.14 3.88
N LEU A 122 35.72 1.06 4.01
CA LEU A 122 37.00 1.43 3.39
C LEU A 122 37.71 2.40 4.34
N GLY A 123 38.85 1.97 4.86
CA GLY A 123 39.82 2.84 5.55
C GLY A 123 40.17 2.40 6.96
N GLY A 124 41.06 1.42 7.10
CA GLY A 124 41.74 1.17 8.37
C GLY A 124 42.45 -0.18 8.42
N ALA A 125 43.63 -0.28 7.82
CA ALA A 125 44.74 -1.11 8.29
C ALA A 125 46.03 -0.81 7.50
N ASP A 126 47.03 -0.36 8.27
CA ASP A 126 48.49 -0.21 8.03
C ASP A 126 49.01 0.67 6.87
#